data_AF-A0A2D4YUI3-F1
#
_entry.id   AF-A0A2D4YUI3-F1
#
_cell.length_a   1.000
_cell.length_b   1.000
_cell.length_c   1.000
_cell.angle_alpha   90.00
_cell.angle_beta   90.00
_cell.angle_gamma   90.00
#
_symmetry.space_group_name_H-M   'P 1'
#
loop_
_entity.id
_entity.type
_entity.pdbx_description
1 polymer ?
#
loop_
_entity_poly.entity_id
_entity_poly.type
_entity_poly.pdbx_seq_one_letter_code
_entity_poly.pdbx_strand_id
1 'polypeptide(L)' 'MFAARAVDSWRIWPRAFLSVYIFLIYYVVMWFIGLEAPTMEQSGLISILVGAGAAWFGLYVNSAAKEHSTNNEK' A
#
# COMPACT_ATOMS: atom_id res chain seq x y z
N MET A 1 -2.06 21.15 -21.40
CA MET A 1 -2.19 19.81 -20.78
C MET A 1 -0.83 19.09 -20.70
N PHE A 2 0.22 19.71 -20.14
CA PHE A 2 1.56 19.09 -20.07
C PHE A 2 2.07 18.87 -18.63
N ALA A 3 1.63 19.69 -17.67
CA ALA A 3 2.07 19.58 -16.27
C ALA A 3 1.57 18.30 -15.58
N ALA A 4 0.37 17.81 -15.91
CA ALA A 4 -0.22 16.64 -15.27
C ALA A 4 0.58 15.33 -15.50
N ARG A 5 1.19 15.17 -16.68
CA ARG A 5 2.02 13.99 -17.00
C ARG A 5 3.41 14.04 -16.35
N ALA A 6 3.96 15.24 -16.18
CA ALA A 6 5.28 15.41 -15.57
C ALA A 6 5.25 15.17 -14.05
N VAL A 7 4.16 15.58 -13.37
CA VAL A 7 3.97 15.33 -11.92
C VAL A 7 3.70 13.85 -11.64
N ASP A 8 2.98 13.17 -12.53
CA ASP A 8 2.73 11.72 -12.43
C ASP A 8 4.02 10.88 -12.59
N SER A 9 4.98 11.36 -13.39
CA SER A 9 6.28 10.70 -13.60
C SER A 9 7.11 10.53 -12.32
N TRP A 10 6.86 11.34 -11.28
CA TRP A 10 7.56 11.20 -9.98
C TRP A 10 7.01 10.04 -9.13
N ARG A 11 5.94 9.36 -9.55
CA ARG A 11 5.25 8.33 -8.76
C ARG A 11 4.88 8.87 -7.36
N ILE A 12 4.40 10.12 -7.30
CA ILE A 12 3.98 10.78 -6.05
C ILE A 12 2.95 9.92 -5.32
N TRP A 13 2.00 9.37 -6.09
CA TRP A 13 0.87 8.65 -5.52
C TRP A 13 1.31 7.31 -4.89
N PRO A 14 2.05 6.44 -5.60
CA PRO A 14 2.63 5.24 -5.00
C PRO A 14 3.44 5.51 -3.72
N ARG A 15 4.24 6.58 -3.70
CA ARG A 15 5.10 6.94 -2.55
C ARG A 15 4.31 7.48 -1.37
N ALA A 16 3.34 8.36 -1.62
CA ALA A 16 2.47 8.88 -0.58
C ALA A 16 1.63 7.75 0.06
N PHE A 17 1.08 6.86 -0.76
CA PHE A 17 0.34 5.69 -0.28
C PHE A 17 1.22 4.78 0.59
N LEU A 18 2.42 4.45 0.11
CA LEU A 18 3.38 3.62 0.85
C LEU A 18 3.78 4.27 2.19
N SER A 19 3.99 5.58 2.20
CA SER A 19 4.36 6.32 3.42
C SER A 19 3.25 6.27 4.47
N VAL A 20 2.00 6.49 4.06
CA VAL A 20 0.81 6.38 4.92
C VAL A 20 0.65 4.94 5.42
N TYR A 21 0.89 3.95 4.54
CA TYR A 21 0.79 2.54 4.90
C TYR A 21 1.81 2.11 5.95
N ILE A 22 3.08 2.49 5.79
CA ILE A 22 4.15 2.23 6.76
C ILE A 22 3.81 2.88 8.10
N PHE A 23 3.32 4.12 8.08
CA PHE A 23 2.89 4.82 9.29
C PHE A 23 1.73 4.09 10.00
N LEU A 24 0.70 3.67 9.27
CA LEU A 24 -0.44 2.94 9.84
C LEU A 24 -0.01 1.60 10.45
N ILE A 25 0.82 0.82 9.76
CA ILE A 25 1.36 -0.44 10.32
C ILE A 25 2.12 -0.14 11.60
N TYR A 26 3.06 0.81 11.56
CA TYR A 26 3.88 1.16 12.71
C TYR A 26 2.99 1.52 13.90
N TYR A 27 2.01 2.39 13.69
CA TYR A 27 1.08 2.81 14.74
C TYR A 27 0.28 1.65 15.33
N VAL A 28 -0.31 0.81 14.47
CA VAL A 28 -1.12 -0.34 14.90
C VAL A 28 -0.28 -1.41 15.60
N VAL A 29 0.93 -1.68 15.12
CA VAL A 29 1.86 -2.64 15.74
C VAL A 29 2.30 -2.14 17.11
N MET A 30 2.73 -0.87 17.21
CA MET A 30 3.16 -0.29 18.48
C MET A 30 2.01 -0.20 19.49
N TRP A 31 0.80 0.09 19.03
CA TRP A 31 -0.41 0.01 19.86
C TRP A 31 -0.66 -1.41 20.37
N PHE A 32 -0.60 -2.42 19.51
CA PHE A 32 -0.91 -3.80 19.88
C PHE A 32 0.08 -4.41 20.88
N ILE A 33 1.38 -4.17 20.70
CA ILE A 33 2.40 -4.64 21.65
C ILE A 33 2.35 -3.90 23.00
N GLY A 34 1.69 -2.73 23.05
CA GLY A 34 1.51 -1.94 24.26
C GLY A 34 0.31 -2.36 25.11
N LEU A 35 -0.49 -3.33 24.65
CA LEU A 35 -1.65 -3.83 25.37
C LEU A 35 -1.23 -4.83 26.45
N GLU A 36 -1.71 -4.64 27.69
CA GLU A 36 -1.41 -5.53 28.82
C GLU A 36 -2.04 -6.94 28.65
N ALA A 37 -3.19 -7.01 27.98
CA ALA A 37 -3.89 -8.25 27.64
C ALA A 37 -4.44 -8.18 26.21
N PRO A 38 -3.66 -8.55 25.18
CA PRO A 38 -4.12 -8.52 23.79
C PRO A 38 -5.23 -9.55 23.54
N THR A 39 -6.31 -9.13 22.89
CA THR A 39 -7.45 -10.00 22.54
C THR A 39 -7.40 -10.49 21.10
N MET A 40 -8.26 -11.45 20.78
CA MET A 40 -8.30 -12.08 19.45
C MET A 40 -9.02 -11.25 18.39
N GLU A 41 -9.89 -10.35 18.81
CA GLU A 41 -10.49 -9.36 17.93
C GLU A 41 -9.45 -8.30 17.51
N GLN A 42 -8.54 -7.94 18.42
CA GLN A 42 -7.48 -6.95 18.15
C GLN A 42 -6.39 -7.52 17.23
N SER A 43 -6.06 -8.81 17.35
CA SER A 43 -5.18 -9.48 16.38
C SER A 43 -5.85 -9.59 14.99
N GLY A 44 -7.18 -9.74 14.95
CA GLY A 44 -7.98 -9.67 13.72
C GLY A 44 -7.82 -8.35 12.96
N LEU A 45 -7.80 -7.21 13.68
CA LEU A 45 -7.56 -5.89 13.07
C LEU A 45 -6.20 -5.81 12.36
N ILE A 46 -5.14 -6.36 12.98
CA ILE A 46 -3.80 -6.42 12.36
C ILE A 46 -3.83 -7.28 11.11
N SER A 47 -4.48 -8.44 11.16
CA SER A 47 -4.60 -9.34 10.00
C SER A 47 -5.29 -8.67 8.81
N ILE A 48 -6.34 -7.88 9.05
CA ILE A 48 -7.03 -7.12 7.99
C ILE A 48 -6.09 -6.04 7.41
N LEU A 49 -5.36 -5.31 8.25
CA LEU A 49 -4.45 -4.26 7.82
C LEU A 49 -3.32 -4.80 6.92
N VAL A 50 -2.73 -5.93 7.31
CA VAL A 50 -1.66 -6.60 6.54
C VAL A 50 -2.21 -7.24 5.27
N GLY A 51 -3.35 -7.93 5.37
CA GLY A 51 -4.02 -8.57 4.22
C GLY A 51 -4.45 -7.58 3.15
N ALA A 52 -5.01 -6.44 3.54
CA ALA A 52 -5.36 -5.35 2.63
C ALA A 52 -4.11 -4.81 1.92
N GLY A 53 -3.00 -4.63 2.63
CA GLY A 53 -1.75 -4.18 2.01
C GLY A 53 -1.20 -5.15 0.96
N ALA A 54 -1.24 -6.46 1.24
CA ALA A 54 -0.83 -7.48 0.26
C ALA A 54 -1.69 -7.41 -1.02
N ALA A 55 -3.01 -7.24 -0.88
CA ALA A 55 -3.92 -7.09 -2.02
C ALA A 55 -3.60 -5.85 -2.85
N TRP A 56 -3.42 -4.68 -2.22
CA TRP A 56 -3.07 -3.44 -2.91
C TRP A 56 -1.71 -3.50 -3.58
N PHE A 57 -0.71 -4.10 -2.93
CA PHE A 57 0.62 -4.28 -3.51
C PHE A 57 0.55 -5.17 -4.77
N GLY A 58 -0.25 -6.24 -4.72
CA GLY A 58 -0.53 -7.10 -5.88
C GLY A 58 -1.18 -6.33 -7.03
N LEU A 59 -2.20 -5.51 -6.75
CA LEU A 59 -2.86 -4.67 -7.77
C LEU A 59 -1.91 -3.61 -8.35
N TYR A 60 -1.06 -3.00 -7.53
CA TYR A 60 -0.10 -1.98 -7.97
C TYR A 60 0.97 -2.57 -8.89
N VAL A 61 1.57 -3.71 -8.50
CA VAL A 61 2.60 -4.39 -9.30
C VAL A 61 2.01 -4.96 -10.59
N ASN A 62 0.82 -5.56 -10.53
CA ASN A 62 0.19 -6.16 -11.71
C ASN A 62 -0.27 -5.11 -12.73
N SER A 63 -0.75 -3.94 -12.27
CA SER A 63 -1.09 -2.82 -13.16
C SER A 63 0.14 -2.31 -13.92
N ALA A 64 1.30 -2.22 -13.25
CA ALA A 64 2.56 -1.81 -13.90
C ALA A 64 3.05 -2.83 -14.95
N ALA A 65 2.81 -4.13 -14.75
CA ALA A 65 3.17 -5.17 -15.72
C ALA A 65 2.30 -5.12 -16.99
N LYS A 66 1.00 -4.84 -16.84
CA LYS A 66 0.04 -4.80 -17.97
C LYS A 66 0.27 -3.62 -18.92
N GLU A 67 0.79 -2.51 -18.39
CA GLU A 67 1.19 -1.33 -19.18
C GLU A 67 2.45 -1.62 -20.03
N HIS A 68 3.36 -2.48 -19.55
CA HIS A 68 4.58 -2.84 -20.29
C HIS A 68 4.31 -3.81 -21.45
N SER A 69 3.28 -4.67 -21.35
CA SER A 69 2.92 -5.59 -22.43
C SER A 69 2.20 -4.88 -23.59
N THR A 70 1.36 -3.87 -23.31
CA THR A 70 0.60 -3.15 -24.37
C THR A 70 1.48 -2.24 -25.24
N ASN A 71 2.65 -1.82 -24.76
CA ASN A 71 3.61 -1.02 -25.54
C ASN A 71 4.51 -1.85 -26.48
N ASN A 72 4.57 -3.17 -26.31
CA ASN A 72 5.35 -4.06 -27.20
C ASN A 72 4.56 -4.59 -28.39
N GLU A 73 3.25 -4.29 -28.45
CA GLU A 73 2.33 -4.77 -29.49
C GLU A 73 1.92 -3.67 -30.50
N LYS A 74 2.51 -2.47 -30.39
CA LYS A 74 2.37 -1.35 -31.32
C LYS A 74 3.71 -1.01 -31.96
#